data_AF-A0A1V6TAE1-F1
#
_entry.id   AF-A0A1V6TAE1-F1
#
_cell.length_a   1.000
_cell.length_b   1.000
_cell.length_c   1.000
_cell.angle_alpha   90.00
_cell.angle_beta   90.00
_cell.angle_gamma   90.00
#
_symmetry.space_group_name_H-M   'P 1'
#
loop_
_entity.id
_entity.type
_entity.pdbx_description
1 polymer ?
#
loop_
_entity_poly.entity_id
_entity_poly.type
_entity_poly.pdbx_seq_one_letter_code
_entity_poly.pdbx_strand_id
1 'polypeptide(L)'
;MDNNMEIDTARSPEPHHLSPVNDPGSIPTLDGWIESLMTCKQLAEEDVRRLCDRAREVLQEESNVQPVKCPVTVCGDIHGQFHDLMELFRIGGPNPDTNYLFMGDYVDRGYYSVETVTLLVSLKIRYPQRITILRGNHESRQITQVYGFYDECLRKYGNANVWKYFTDLFDYLPLTALIENQIFCLHGGLSPSIDTLDNIRSLDRIQEVPHEGPMCDLLWSDPDDRCGWGISPRGAGYTFGQDISEAFNHNNGLTLVARAHQLVMEGYNWSQDRNVVTIFSAPNYCYRCGNQAAIMEIDEHLKYTFLQFDPCPRAGEPMMIDPCLQLYKPAVPLDQKSISSLLGVSLGPGFFCHEQSLSSEQTSPKALRVEYQQPVKSPPASNGRLDLLQQGAD
;
A
#
# COMPACT_ATOMS: atom_id res chain seq x y z
N MET A 1 27.98 70.51 0.55
CA MET A 1 26.67 69.84 0.46
C MET A 1 26.99 68.39 0.21
N ASP A 2 27.28 67.72 1.31
CA ASP A 2 27.70 66.34 1.38
C ASP A 2 26.48 65.44 1.23
N ASN A 3 26.56 64.41 0.40
CA ASN A 3 25.67 63.25 0.44
C ASN A 3 26.54 62.01 0.32
N ASN A 4 27.09 61.59 1.47
CA ASN A 4 27.64 60.25 1.66
C ASN A 4 26.47 59.27 1.76
N MET A 5 26.46 58.28 0.88
CA MET A 5 25.53 57.16 0.89
C MET A 5 26.11 56.12 1.88
N GLU A 6 25.61 56.10 3.11
CA GLU A 6 25.95 55.06 4.09
C GLU A 6 25.26 53.75 3.72
N ILE A 7 26.08 52.70 3.58
CA ILE A 7 25.67 51.31 3.35
C ILE A 7 25.22 50.75 4.70
N ASP A 8 23.92 50.49 4.83
CA ASP A 8 23.33 49.87 6.01
C ASP A 8 23.82 48.42 6.12
N THR A 9 24.71 48.17 7.08
CA THR A 9 25.27 46.85 7.36
C THR A 9 24.18 45.93 7.89
N ALA A 10 23.92 44.85 7.15
CA ALA A 10 22.96 43.80 7.43
C ALA A 10 22.95 43.38 8.92
N ARG A 11 21.80 43.58 9.57
CA ARG A 11 21.44 42.86 10.81
C ARG A 11 21.28 41.39 10.48
N SER A 12 22.08 40.54 11.12
CA SER A 12 21.89 39.09 11.12
C SER A 12 20.47 38.75 11.61
N PRO A 13 19.74 37.81 10.98
CA PRO A 13 18.48 37.33 11.51
C PRO A 13 18.74 36.62 12.83
N GLU A 14 18.06 37.05 13.89
CA GLU A 14 18.05 36.32 15.16
C GLU A 14 17.46 34.92 14.92
N PRO A 15 17.99 33.87 15.58
CA PRO A 15 17.44 32.53 15.46
C PRO A 15 16.01 32.54 16.00
N HIS A 16 15.04 32.22 15.13
CA HIS A 16 13.67 31.95 15.54
C HIS A 16 13.70 30.81 16.57
N HIS A 17 13.51 31.17 17.85
CA HIS A 17 13.18 30.20 18.88
C HIS A 17 11.89 29.49 18.47
N LEU A 18 12.00 28.25 17.98
CA LEU A 18 10.87 27.34 17.89
C LEU A 18 10.29 27.24 19.30
N SER A 19 9.03 27.64 19.45
CA SER A 19 8.25 27.41 20.66
C SER A 19 8.34 25.90 21.02
N PRO A 20 8.46 25.55 22.32
CA PRO A 20 8.53 24.15 22.72
C PRO A 20 7.30 23.43 22.17
N VAL A 21 7.53 22.31 21.48
CA VAL A 21 6.47 21.38 21.09
C VAL A 21 5.81 20.95 22.40
N ASN A 22 4.60 21.43 22.67
CA ASN A 22 3.85 20.99 23.83
C ASN A 22 3.53 19.51 23.62
N ASP A 23 4.18 18.65 24.41
CA ASP A 23 3.91 17.21 24.44
C ASP A 23 2.41 17.00 24.73
N PRO A 24 1.68 16.19 23.94
CA PRO A 24 0.29 15.88 24.23
C PRO A 24 0.13 15.32 25.64
N GLY A 25 -1.00 15.63 26.29
CA GLY A 25 -1.34 14.98 27.56
C GLY A 25 -1.61 13.49 27.35
N SER A 26 -1.14 12.65 28.27
CA SER A 26 -1.43 11.20 28.23
C SER A 26 -2.93 10.91 28.35
N ILE A 27 -3.41 10.00 27.51
CA ILE A 27 -4.78 9.51 27.47
C ILE A 27 -4.81 8.09 28.06
N PRO A 28 -5.70 7.78 29.02
CA PRO A 28 -5.63 6.53 29.78
C PRO A 28 -6.27 5.31 29.09
N THR A 29 -7.11 5.51 28.08
CA THR A 29 -7.94 4.44 27.49
C THR A 29 -7.69 4.26 25.99
N LEU A 30 -7.85 3.04 25.50
CA LEU A 30 -7.74 2.71 24.08
C LEU A 30 -8.80 3.45 23.24
N ASP A 31 -10.05 3.51 23.72
CA ASP A 31 -11.10 4.24 23.01
C ASP A 31 -10.79 5.74 22.95
N GLY A 32 -10.21 6.32 24.01
CA GLY A 32 -9.73 7.70 24.00
C GLY A 32 -8.57 7.94 23.02
N TRP A 33 -7.66 6.97 22.87
CA TRP A 33 -6.62 7.04 21.83
C TRP A 33 -7.24 7.07 20.44
N ILE A 34 -8.17 6.18 20.15
CA ILE A 34 -8.87 6.11 18.87
C ILE A 34 -9.60 7.42 18.59
N GLU A 35 -10.38 7.95 19.54
CA GLU A 35 -11.11 9.21 19.39
C GLU A 35 -10.15 10.38 19.06
N SER A 36 -9.02 10.48 19.76
CA SER A 36 -8.01 11.50 19.48
C SER A 36 -7.39 11.32 18.09
N LEU A 37 -7.00 10.09 17.75
CA LEU A 37 -6.35 9.76 16.48
C LEU A 37 -7.25 9.99 15.28
N MET A 38 -8.56 9.70 15.39
CA MET A 38 -9.56 9.99 14.34
C MET A 38 -9.62 11.48 13.97
N THR A 39 -9.08 12.36 14.82
CA THR A 39 -8.94 13.81 14.55
C THR A 39 -7.53 14.22 14.10
N CYS A 40 -6.69 13.27 13.68
CA CYS A 40 -5.30 13.48 13.26
C CYS A 40 -4.41 14.08 14.38
N LYS A 41 -4.63 13.69 15.63
CA LYS A 41 -3.80 14.13 16.76
C LYS A 41 -2.84 13.03 17.19
N GLN A 42 -1.54 13.37 17.22
CA GLN A 42 -0.52 12.50 17.77
C GLN A 42 -0.77 12.21 19.27
N LEU A 43 -0.44 11.00 19.71
CA LEU A 43 -0.47 10.63 21.12
C LEU A 43 0.81 11.09 21.84
N ALA A 44 0.80 11.07 23.17
CA ALA A 44 2.01 11.24 23.97
C ALA A 44 2.98 10.06 23.75
N GLU A 45 4.29 10.28 23.89
CA GLU A 45 5.30 9.21 23.72
C GLU A 45 5.01 7.99 24.62
N GLU A 46 4.61 8.22 25.87
CA GLU A 46 4.25 7.15 26.81
C GLU A 46 3.04 6.34 26.34
N ASP A 47 2.07 6.99 25.69
CA ASP A 47 0.88 6.32 25.15
C ASP A 47 1.23 5.45 23.96
N VAL A 48 2.10 5.92 23.08
CA VAL A 48 2.63 5.13 21.95
C VAL A 48 3.36 3.90 22.47
N ARG A 49 4.21 4.04 23.50
CA ARG A 49 4.87 2.90 24.14
C ARG A 49 3.86 1.87 24.65
N ARG A 50 2.87 2.31 25.42
CA ARG A 50 1.80 1.44 25.96
C ARG A 50 0.96 0.80 24.86
N LEU A 51 0.72 1.51 23.75
CA LEU A 51 0.05 0.98 22.57
C LEU A 51 0.85 -0.16 21.95
N CYS A 52 2.14 0.04 21.68
CA CYS A 52 3.01 -0.98 21.09
C CYS A 52 3.14 -2.21 21.98
N ASP A 53 3.23 -2.03 23.31
CA ASP A 53 3.27 -3.16 24.25
C ASP A 53 1.97 -4.00 24.18
N ARG A 54 0.80 -3.35 24.15
CA ARG A 54 -0.50 -4.05 23.98
C ARG A 54 -0.66 -4.68 22.60
N ALA A 55 -0.16 -4.04 21.55
CA ALA A 55 -0.21 -4.57 20.19
C ALA A 55 0.63 -5.84 20.06
N ARG A 56 1.80 -5.89 20.72
CA ARG A 56 2.66 -7.08 20.76
C ARG A 56 1.92 -8.29 21.34
N GLU A 57 1.16 -8.09 22.43
CA GLU A 57 0.35 -9.15 23.06
C GLU A 57 -0.67 -9.76 22.09
N VAL A 58 -1.25 -8.94 21.20
CA VAL A 58 -2.22 -9.40 20.19
C VAL A 58 -1.51 -10.06 19.00
N LEU A 59 -0.51 -9.39 18.43
CA LEU A 59 0.13 -9.80 17.18
C LEU A 59 1.04 -11.02 17.33
N GLN A 60 1.58 -11.29 18.52
CA GLN A 60 2.42 -12.49 18.74
C GLN A 60 1.63 -13.80 18.60
N GLU A 61 0.33 -13.79 18.90
CA GLU A 61 -0.56 -14.95 18.80
C GLU A 61 -1.03 -15.22 17.36
N GLU A 62 -0.74 -14.30 16.44
CA GLU A 62 -1.16 -14.38 15.05
C GLU A 62 -0.20 -15.24 14.21
N SER A 63 -0.74 -16.16 13.40
CA SER A 63 -0.02 -16.88 12.34
C SER A 63 0.49 -15.96 11.23
N ASN A 64 1.54 -16.37 10.52
CA ASN A 64 2.01 -15.67 9.31
C ASN A 64 0.99 -15.72 8.15
N VAL A 65 0.05 -16.67 8.18
CA VAL A 65 -1.07 -16.76 7.23
C VAL A 65 -2.37 -16.53 8.02
N GLN A 66 -2.79 -15.27 8.09
CA GLN A 66 -3.96 -14.88 8.88
C GLN A 66 -5.27 -15.29 8.20
N PRO A 67 -6.14 -16.09 8.85
CA PRO A 67 -7.46 -16.37 8.32
C PRO A 67 -8.35 -15.11 8.41
N VAL A 68 -8.99 -14.75 7.30
CA VAL A 68 -9.89 -13.59 7.22
C VAL A 68 -11.26 -14.06 6.72
N LYS A 69 -12.32 -13.58 7.38
CA LYS A 69 -13.70 -13.94 7.03
C LYS A 69 -14.33 -12.84 6.19
N CYS A 70 -15.18 -13.24 5.26
CA CYS A 70 -16.06 -12.32 4.55
C CYS A 70 -17.26 -11.90 5.43
N PRO A 71 -17.91 -10.76 5.14
CA PRO A 71 -17.46 -9.75 4.17
C PRO A 71 -16.19 -9.03 4.67
N VAL A 72 -15.35 -8.55 3.75
CA VAL A 72 -14.11 -7.83 4.08
C VAL A 72 -13.73 -6.82 3.01
N THR A 73 -13.19 -5.68 3.45
CA THR A 73 -12.61 -4.64 2.61
C THR A 73 -11.08 -4.75 2.64
N VAL A 74 -10.48 -5.00 1.48
CA VAL A 74 -9.04 -5.17 1.30
C VAL A 74 -8.41 -3.86 0.80
N CYS A 75 -7.36 -3.44 1.49
CA CYS A 75 -6.65 -2.18 1.28
C CYS A 75 -5.17 -2.45 0.98
N GLY A 76 -4.62 -1.73 0.00
CA GLY A 76 -3.20 -1.70 -0.30
C GLY A 76 -2.46 -0.61 0.50
N ASP A 77 -1.42 -0.05 -0.11
CA ASP A 77 -0.51 0.93 0.49
C ASP A 77 -1.23 2.20 0.97
N ILE A 78 -0.78 2.76 2.10
CA ILE A 78 -1.33 3.99 2.71
C ILE A 78 -0.28 5.10 2.79
N HIS A 79 0.98 4.77 3.09
CA HIS A 79 2.13 5.66 3.08
C HIS A 79 1.93 7.00 3.80
N GLY A 80 1.48 6.95 5.06
CA GLY A 80 1.32 8.13 5.91
C GLY A 80 0.35 9.18 5.35
N GLN A 81 -0.53 8.83 4.41
CA GLN A 81 -1.56 9.70 3.87
C GLN A 81 -2.84 9.65 4.75
N PHE A 82 -2.73 10.10 5.99
CA PHE A 82 -3.78 9.97 7.01
C PHE A 82 -5.17 10.45 6.56
N HIS A 83 -5.25 11.62 5.92
CA HIS A 83 -6.54 12.15 5.48
C HIS A 83 -7.19 11.32 4.37
N ASP A 84 -6.37 10.65 3.54
CA ASP A 84 -6.85 9.71 2.53
C ASP A 84 -7.26 8.38 3.18
N LEU A 85 -6.62 7.95 4.27
CA LEU A 85 -7.10 6.84 5.11
C LEU A 85 -8.47 7.13 5.73
N MET A 86 -8.73 8.39 6.14
CA MET A 86 -10.06 8.76 6.67
C MET A 86 -11.13 8.69 5.58
N GLU A 87 -10.79 9.09 4.36
CA GLU A 87 -11.66 8.95 3.20
C GLU A 87 -11.90 7.48 2.84
N LEU A 88 -10.87 6.63 2.92
CA LEU A 88 -10.98 5.18 2.77
C LEU A 88 -12.00 4.59 3.74
N PHE A 89 -11.98 4.97 5.02
CA PHE A 89 -12.99 4.52 6.00
C PHE A 89 -14.38 5.08 5.71
N ARG A 90 -14.48 6.30 5.18
CA ARG A 90 -15.77 6.88 4.78
C ARG A 90 -16.41 6.11 3.63
N ILE A 91 -15.60 5.58 2.72
CA ILE A 91 -16.02 4.86 1.52
C ILE A 91 -16.28 3.38 1.80
N GLY A 92 -15.33 2.68 2.43
CA GLY A 92 -15.45 1.24 2.74
C GLY A 92 -16.35 0.92 3.93
N GLY A 93 -16.75 1.94 4.71
CA GLY A 93 -17.67 1.80 5.83
C GLY A 93 -17.01 1.93 7.21
N PRO A 94 -17.79 2.30 8.23
CA PRO A 94 -17.24 2.61 9.54
C PRO A 94 -16.77 1.35 10.28
N ASN A 95 -15.71 1.50 11.07
CA ASN A 95 -15.34 0.52 12.10
C ASN A 95 -16.29 0.64 13.31
N PRO A 96 -16.74 -0.46 13.94
CA PRO A 96 -16.37 -1.86 13.68
C PRO A 96 -17.36 -2.64 12.78
N ASP A 97 -18.25 -1.96 12.05
CA ASP A 97 -19.28 -2.65 11.29
C ASP A 97 -18.71 -3.35 10.04
N THR A 98 -17.62 -2.81 9.48
CA THR A 98 -16.86 -3.39 8.37
C THR A 98 -15.62 -4.15 8.86
N ASN A 99 -15.32 -5.32 8.27
CA ASN A 99 -14.03 -5.97 8.45
C ASN A 99 -13.02 -5.40 7.44
N TYR A 100 -11.79 -5.17 7.87
CA TYR A 100 -10.71 -4.66 7.04
C TYR A 100 -9.49 -5.57 7.03
N LEU A 101 -8.87 -5.68 5.87
CA LEU A 101 -7.54 -6.26 5.67
C LEU A 101 -6.64 -5.21 5.01
N PHE A 102 -5.62 -4.75 5.72
CA PHE A 102 -4.59 -3.89 5.17
C PHE A 102 -3.33 -4.68 4.84
N MET A 103 -2.80 -4.51 3.64
CA MET A 103 -1.70 -5.33 3.11
C MET A 103 -0.29 -4.80 3.42
N GLY A 104 -0.13 -3.67 4.09
CA GLY A 104 1.17 -3.12 4.49
C GLY A 104 1.38 -1.67 4.04
N ASP A 105 2.61 -1.19 4.22
CA ASP A 105 3.09 0.13 3.82
C ASP A 105 2.22 1.27 4.41
N TYR A 106 2.20 1.31 5.74
CA TYR A 106 1.47 2.31 6.52
C TYR A 106 2.24 3.62 6.64
N VAL A 107 3.57 3.54 6.60
CA VAL A 107 4.49 4.62 6.92
C VAL A 107 5.31 5.07 5.71
N ASP A 108 6.13 6.10 5.95
CA ASP A 108 6.99 6.79 4.98
C ASP A 108 6.23 7.57 3.91
N ARG A 109 6.95 8.45 3.22
CA ARG A 109 6.51 9.26 2.06
C ARG A 109 5.49 10.34 2.39
N GLY A 110 4.42 10.02 3.10
CA GLY A 110 3.44 10.96 3.62
C GLY A 110 3.90 11.64 4.92
N TYR A 111 3.20 12.70 5.31
CA TYR A 111 3.57 13.52 6.48
C TYR A 111 3.03 13.01 7.82
N TYR A 112 2.10 12.06 7.76
CA TYR A 112 1.27 11.64 8.89
C TYR A 112 1.40 10.13 9.14
N SER A 113 2.61 9.58 8.97
CA SER A 113 2.88 8.16 9.18
C SER A 113 2.64 7.76 10.63
N VAL A 114 3.05 8.60 11.58
CA VAL A 114 2.86 8.38 13.03
C VAL A 114 1.37 8.23 13.34
N GLU A 115 0.52 9.16 12.90
CA GLU A 115 -0.92 9.10 13.17
C GLU A 115 -1.57 7.90 12.44
N THR A 116 -1.14 7.63 11.21
CA THR A 116 -1.64 6.53 10.38
C THR A 116 -1.41 5.18 11.05
N VAL A 117 -0.16 4.87 11.40
CA VAL A 117 0.19 3.58 12.01
C VAL A 117 -0.37 3.46 13.42
N THR A 118 -0.37 4.56 14.20
CA THR A 118 -0.93 4.56 15.56
C THR A 118 -2.44 4.25 15.53
N LEU A 119 -3.18 4.82 14.58
CA LEU A 119 -4.61 4.55 14.42
C LEU A 119 -4.87 3.10 14.01
N LEU A 120 -4.18 2.58 12.99
CA LEU A 120 -4.36 1.21 12.52
C LEU A 120 -4.04 0.18 13.62
N VAL A 121 -2.96 0.39 14.37
CA VAL A 121 -2.61 -0.47 15.52
C VAL A 121 -3.66 -0.36 16.63
N SER A 122 -4.17 0.84 16.93
CA SER A 122 -5.22 1.02 17.93
C SER A 122 -6.52 0.29 17.54
N LEU A 123 -6.91 0.38 16.27
CA LEU A 123 -8.06 -0.34 15.73
C LEU A 123 -7.84 -1.85 15.74
N LYS A 124 -6.63 -2.33 15.43
CA LYS A 124 -6.26 -3.75 15.54
C LYS A 124 -6.45 -4.28 16.96
N ILE A 125 -5.93 -3.58 17.97
CA ILE A 125 -6.10 -3.99 19.37
C ILE A 125 -7.59 -3.97 19.77
N ARG A 126 -8.33 -2.97 19.31
CA ARG A 126 -9.73 -2.78 19.70
C ARG A 126 -10.68 -3.78 19.06
N TYR A 127 -10.38 -4.18 17.82
CA TYR A 127 -11.21 -5.07 17.00
C TYR A 127 -10.36 -6.17 16.33
N PRO A 128 -9.70 -7.04 17.12
CA PRO A 128 -8.67 -7.95 16.60
C PRO A 128 -9.19 -8.97 15.59
N GLN A 129 -10.48 -9.32 15.64
CA GLN A 129 -11.13 -10.23 14.69
C GLN A 129 -11.71 -9.53 13.44
N ARG A 130 -11.70 -8.19 13.40
CA ARG A 130 -12.28 -7.41 12.31
C ARG A 130 -11.25 -6.60 11.55
N ILE A 131 -10.14 -6.24 12.18
CA ILE A 131 -9.04 -5.50 11.57
C ILE A 131 -7.85 -6.44 11.47
N THR A 132 -7.40 -6.70 10.25
CA THR A 132 -6.17 -7.43 9.96
C THR A 132 -5.18 -6.46 9.34
N ILE A 133 -3.96 -6.42 9.87
CA ILE A 133 -2.87 -5.60 9.37
C ILE A 133 -1.69 -6.51 9.05
N LEU A 134 -1.21 -6.47 7.81
CA LEU A 134 -0.05 -7.23 7.35
C LEU A 134 1.21 -6.37 7.39
N ARG A 135 2.37 -7.00 7.28
CA ARG A 135 3.65 -6.31 7.13
C ARG A 135 3.86 -5.93 5.67
N GLY A 136 4.16 -4.66 5.40
CA GLY A 136 4.73 -4.21 4.13
C GLY A 136 6.26 -4.14 4.17
N ASN A 137 6.88 -3.79 3.05
CA ASN A 137 8.34 -3.64 3.01
C ASN A 137 8.81 -2.38 3.76
N HIS A 138 7.93 -1.37 3.88
CA HIS A 138 8.20 -0.16 4.67
C HIS A 138 8.14 -0.38 6.18
N GLU A 139 7.52 -1.45 6.67
CA GLU A 139 7.55 -1.83 8.09
C GLU A 139 8.86 -2.53 8.47
N SER A 140 9.99 -1.85 8.20
CA SER A 140 11.36 -2.30 8.48
C SER A 140 12.26 -1.13 8.93
N ARG A 141 13.27 -1.42 9.75
CA ARG A 141 14.19 -0.41 10.27
C ARG A 141 14.98 0.25 9.15
N GLN A 142 15.42 -0.52 8.16
CA GLN A 142 16.25 -0.01 7.07
C GLN A 142 15.50 0.97 6.17
N ILE A 143 14.24 0.68 5.83
CA ILE A 143 13.44 1.51 4.93
C ILE A 143 12.97 2.78 5.64
N THR A 144 12.48 2.65 6.88
CA THR A 144 11.99 3.82 7.67
C THR A 144 13.07 4.85 8.00
N GLN A 145 14.35 4.45 8.04
CA GLN A 145 15.47 5.37 8.21
C GLN A 145 15.74 6.24 6.98
N VAL A 146 15.30 5.81 5.80
CA VAL A 146 15.63 6.45 4.52
C VAL A 146 14.44 7.25 3.97
N TYR A 147 13.21 6.82 4.23
CA TYR A 147 12.03 7.31 3.51
C TYR A 147 11.06 8.17 4.32
N GLY A 148 11.46 8.53 5.54
CA GLY A 148 10.89 9.68 6.27
C GLY A 148 10.28 9.36 7.64
N PHE A 149 9.93 8.11 7.94
CA PHE A 149 9.29 7.79 9.22
C PHE A 149 10.19 8.03 10.43
N TYR A 150 11.49 7.74 10.32
CA TYR A 150 12.47 8.06 11.35
C TYR A 150 12.54 9.57 11.64
N ASP A 151 12.66 10.38 10.59
CA ASP A 151 12.72 11.84 10.69
C ASP A 151 11.40 12.43 11.20
N GLU A 152 10.27 11.85 10.80
CA GLU A 152 8.94 12.22 11.31
C GLU A 152 8.86 12.02 12.82
N CYS A 153 9.32 10.87 13.33
CA CYS A 153 9.35 10.58 14.76
C CYS A 153 10.26 11.56 15.52
N LEU A 154 11.47 11.82 15.01
CA LEU A 154 12.39 12.79 15.59
C LEU A 154 11.78 14.19 15.65
N ARG A 155 11.12 14.63 14.58
CA ARG A 155 10.49 15.94 14.51
C ARG A 155 9.30 16.08 15.47
N LYS A 156 8.48 15.03 15.62
CA LYS A 156 7.25 15.07 16.44
C LYS A 156 7.49 14.86 17.93
N TYR A 157 8.51 14.08 18.30
CA TYR A 157 8.78 13.69 19.70
C TYR A 157 10.13 14.19 20.23
N GLY A 158 10.97 14.80 19.39
CA GLY A 158 12.29 15.30 19.75
C GLY A 158 13.34 14.21 19.96
N ASN A 159 12.99 12.93 19.79
CA ASN A 159 13.87 11.78 19.97
C ASN A 159 13.37 10.56 19.17
N ALA A 160 14.17 9.49 19.11
CA ALA A 160 13.90 8.31 18.27
C ALA A 160 13.13 7.19 18.98
N ASN A 161 12.61 7.38 20.19
CA ASN A 161 11.96 6.32 20.96
C ASN A 161 10.71 5.80 20.27
N VAL A 162 9.85 6.69 19.77
CA VAL A 162 8.63 6.29 19.03
C VAL A 162 8.96 5.46 17.79
N TRP A 163 9.99 5.86 17.03
CA TRP A 163 10.48 5.06 15.90
C TRP A 163 10.89 3.66 16.36
N LYS A 164 11.69 3.54 17.43
CA LYS A 164 12.10 2.24 17.98
C LYS A 164 10.90 1.39 18.40
N TYR A 165 9.93 1.97 19.11
CA TYR A 165 8.73 1.26 19.56
C TYR A 165 7.93 0.69 18.39
N PHE A 166 7.78 1.45 17.30
CA PHE A 166 7.10 0.95 16.11
C PHE A 166 7.92 -0.08 15.34
N THR A 167 9.23 0.13 15.13
CA THR A 167 10.05 -0.85 14.42
C THR A 167 10.16 -2.17 15.16
N ASP A 168 10.18 -2.15 16.50
CA ASP A 168 10.14 -3.38 17.30
C ASP A 168 8.76 -4.05 17.25
N LEU A 169 7.68 -3.28 17.05
CA LEU A 169 6.34 -3.83 16.84
C LEU A 169 6.19 -4.43 15.44
N PHE A 170 6.79 -3.82 14.42
CA PHE A 170 6.69 -4.27 13.02
C PHE A 170 7.17 -5.71 12.81
N ASP A 171 8.11 -6.17 13.63
CA ASP A 171 8.58 -7.56 13.62
C ASP A 171 7.46 -8.58 13.92
N TYR A 172 6.40 -8.16 14.61
CA TYR A 172 5.27 -9.03 14.98
C TYR A 172 4.16 -9.06 13.93
N LEU A 173 4.16 -8.16 12.94
CA LEU A 173 3.11 -8.08 11.93
C LEU A 173 3.07 -9.36 11.07
N PRO A 174 1.89 -10.00 10.90
CA PRO A 174 1.73 -11.13 9.99
C PRO A 174 2.17 -10.80 8.57
N LEU A 175 2.69 -11.80 7.86
CA LEU A 175 3.21 -11.62 6.51
C LEU A 175 2.11 -11.67 5.44
N THR A 176 1.09 -12.50 5.65
CA THR A 176 0.06 -12.79 4.65
C THR A 176 -1.30 -13.04 5.31
N ALA A 177 -2.36 -12.98 4.51
CA ALA A 177 -3.71 -13.36 4.90
C ALA A 177 -4.36 -14.30 3.88
N LEU A 178 -5.38 -15.01 4.32
CA LEU A 178 -6.15 -15.94 3.52
C LEU A 178 -7.64 -15.73 3.76
N ILE A 179 -8.32 -15.15 2.78
CA ILE A 179 -9.75 -14.84 2.84
C ILE A 179 -10.54 -16.09 2.41
N GLU A 180 -11.40 -16.60 3.31
CA GLU A 180 -12.25 -17.78 3.09
C GLU A 180 -11.52 -18.99 2.46
N ASN A 181 -10.24 -19.17 2.78
CA ASN A 181 -9.38 -20.22 2.22
C ASN A 181 -9.22 -20.19 0.68
N GLN A 182 -9.57 -19.09 0.01
CA GLN A 182 -9.58 -19.02 -1.46
C GLN A 182 -8.85 -17.82 -2.06
N ILE A 183 -8.72 -16.70 -1.34
CA ILE A 183 -7.98 -15.52 -1.84
C ILE A 183 -6.78 -15.30 -0.94
N PHE A 184 -5.58 -15.42 -1.52
CA PHE A 184 -4.32 -15.22 -0.82
C PHE A 184 -3.89 -13.75 -0.93
N CYS A 185 -3.64 -13.13 0.22
CA CYS A 185 -3.30 -11.71 0.31
C CYS A 185 -1.92 -11.52 0.91
N LEU A 186 -1.12 -10.64 0.31
CA LEU A 186 0.24 -10.31 0.75
C LEU A 186 0.64 -8.92 0.25
N HIS A 187 1.72 -8.36 0.77
CA HIS A 187 2.21 -7.06 0.31
C HIS A 187 2.90 -7.16 -1.07
N GLY A 188 3.98 -7.93 -1.08
CA GLY A 188 4.88 -8.17 -2.19
C GLY A 188 4.29 -9.17 -3.20
N GLY A 189 5.00 -10.27 -3.40
CA GLY A 189 4.65 -11.27 -4.38
C GLY A 189 5.13 -12.65 -3.96
N LEU A 190 5.10 -13.59 -4.89
CA LEU A 190 5.48 -14.97 -4.61
C LEU A 190 7.01 -15.10 -4.43
N SER A 191 7.45 -16.21 -3.82
CA SER A 191 8.86 -16.54 -3.62
C SER A 191 9.21 -17.86 -4.33
N PRO A 192 10.39 -17.98 -4.97
CA PRO A 192 10.87 -19.26 -5.49
C PRO A 192 11.17 -20.29 -4.40
N SER A 193 11.20 -19.88 -3.12
CA SER A 193 11.43 -20.76 -1.97
C SER A 193 10.13 -21.19 -1.27
N ILE A 194 8.97 -20.79 -1.78
CA ILE A 194 7.66 -21.05 -1.18
C ILE A 194 6.74 -21.68 -2.22
N ASP A 195 6.46 -22.97 -2.03
CA ASP A 195 5.49 -23.70 -2.86
C ASP A 195 4.10 -23.74 -2.23
N THR A 196 4.03 -23.70 -0.90
CA THR A 196 2.79 -23.90 -0.14
C THR A 196 2.56 -22.86 0.96
N LEU A 197 1.29 -22.66 1.34
CA LEU A 197 0.94 -21.83 2.49
C LEU A 197 1.57 -22.32 3.80
N ASP A 198 1.84 -23.62 3.95
CA ASP A 198 2.52 -24.17 5.12
C ASP A 198 3.98 -23.72 5.23
N ASN A 199 4.67 -23.51 4.10
CA ASN A 199 6.01 -22.92 4.12
C ASN A 199 5.97 -21.52 4.75
N ILE A 200 4.97 -20.70 4.40
CA ILE A 200 4.77 -19.36 4.96
C ILE A 200 4.47 -19.42 6.46
N ARG A 201 3.59 -20.34 6.89
CA ARG A 201 3.27 -20.54 8.32
C ARG A 201 4.51 -20.88 9.16
N SER A 202 5.51 -21.53 8.56
CA SER A 202 6.73 -21.96 9.23
C SER A 202 7.83 -20.90 9.33
N LEU A 203 7.69 -19.76 8.66
CA LEU A 203 8.70 -18.69 8.69
C LEU A 203 8.82 -18.09 10.09
N ASP A 204 10.06 -17.85 10.53
CA ASP A 204 10.32 -17.00 11.69
C ASP A 204 10.18 -15.53 11.28
N ARG A 205 9.05 -14.91 11.56
CA ARG A 205 8.80 -13.52 11.16
C ARG A 205 9.32 -12.48 12.16
N ILE A 206 9.57 -12.87 13.41
CA ILE A 206 9.84 -11.94 14.53
C ILE A 206 11.31 -11.53 14.50
N GLN A 207 11.65 -10.81 13.44
CA GLN A 207 12.97 -10.29 13.15
C GLN A 207 12.85 -9.13 12.15
N GLU A 208 13.93 -8.37 12.02
CA GLU A 208 14.09 -7.44 10.91
C GLU A 208 13.99 -8.19 9.57
N VAL A 209 13.38 -7.56 8.57
CA VAL A 209 13.28 -8.14 7.22
C VAL A 209 14.69 -8.45 6.69
N PRO A 210 15.01 -9.73 6.37
CA PRO A 210 16.30 -10.08 5.78
C PRO A 210 16.49 -9.43 4.40
N HIS A 211 17.74 -9.30 3.96
CA HIS A 211 18.06 -8.78 2.62
C HIS A 211 17.67 -9.73 1.49
N GLU A 212 17.57 -11.03 1.77
CA GLU A 212 17.21 -12.08 0.82
C GLU A 212 16.40 -13.20 1.49
N GLY A 213 15.78 -14.05 0.67
CA GLY A 213 15.05 -15.22 1.13
C GLY A 213 13.54 -14.99 1.25
N PRO A 214 12.79 -16.03 1.67
CA PRO A 214 11.34 -16.09 1.48
C PRO A 214 10.56 -14.94 2.12
N MET A 215 10.98 -14.45 3.29
CA MET A 215 10.34 -13.30 3.93
C MET A 215 10.58 -12.00 3.16
N CYS A 216 11.80 -11.79 2.63
CA CYS A 216 12.10 -10.65 1.76
C CYS A 216 11.25 -10.73 0.49
N ASP A 217 11.21 -11.90 -0.15
CA ASP A 217 10.47 -12.12 -1.39
C ASP A 217 8.97 -11.82 -1.25
N LEU A 218 8.34 -12.26 -0.15
CA LEU A 218 6.92 -12.00 0.14
C LEU A 218 6.59 -10.51 0.28
N LEU A 219 7.57 -9.67 0.61
CA LEU A 219 7.41 -8.23 0.81
C LEU A 219 7.86 -7.41 -0.41
N TRP A 220 8.72 -7.95 -1.28
CA TRP A 220 9.38 -7.19 -2.35
C TRP A 220 9.14 -7.69 -3.78
N SER A 221 8.58 -8.88 -3.97
CA SER A 221 8.43 -9.45 -5.31
C SER A 221 7.27 -8.81 -6.10
N ASP A 222 7.39 -8.81 -7.43
CA ASP A 222 6.43 -8.20 -8.35
C ASP A 222 6.00 -9.15 -9.48
N PRO A 223 4.75 -9.07 -9.95
CA PRO A 223 4.33 -9.77 -11.16
C PRO A 223 5.01 -9.18 -12.40
N ASP A 224 5.31 -10.04 -13.37
CA ASP A 224 5.90 -9.70 -14.67
C ASP A 224 5.17 -10.47 -15.78
N ASP A 225 5.18 -9.93 -17.00
CA ASP A 225 4.56 -10.57 -18.17
C ASP A 225 5.43 -11.72 -18.71
N ARG A 226 6.71 -11.77 -18.34
CA ARG A 226 7.62 -12.84 -18.72
C ARG A 226 7.37 -14.09 -17.89
N CYS A 227 7.41 -15.25 -18.56
CA CYS A 227 7.28 -16.56 -17.94
C CYS A 227 8.45 -16.87 -16.98
N GLY A 228 8.14 -17.54 -15.87
CA GLY A 228 9.09 -17.99 -14.86
C GLY A 228 9.49 -16.91 -13.86
N TRP A 229 10.61 -17.15 -13.17
CA TRP A 229 11.21 -16.21 -12.24
C TRP A 229 12.21 -15.28 -12.93
N GLY A 230 12.23 -14.01 -12.54
CA GLY A 230 13.20 -13.01 -12.99
C GLY A 230 13.86 -12.28 -11.82
N ILE A 231 15.00 -11.65 -12.10
CA ILE A 231 15.70 -10.81 -11.13
C ILE A 231 14.89 -9.53 -10.95
N SER A 232 14.55 -9.21 -9.70
CA SER A 232 13.83 -7.99 -9.37
C SER A 232 14.68 -6.74 -9.65
N PRO A 233 14.16 -5.73 -10.36
CA PRO A 233 14.84 -4.46 -10.54
C PRO A 233 14.96 -3.67 -9.23
N ARG A 234 14.23 -4.06 -8.17
CA ARG A 234 14.29 -3.44 -6.84
C ARG A 234 15.60 -3.73 -6.11
N GLY A 235 16.34 -4.76 -6.53
CA GLY A 235 17.49 -5.27 -5.80
C GLY A 235 17.14 -6.15 -4.59
N ALA A 236 15.85 -6.47 -4.42
CA ALA A 236 15.29 -7.37 -3.42
C ALA A 236 14.07 -8.09 -4.00
N GLY A 237 13.82 -9.32 -3.56
CA GLY A 237 12.76 -10.17 -4.12
C GLY A 237 13.00 -10.58 -5.58
N TYR A 238 11.93 -11.04 -6.23
CA TYR A 238 11.94 -11.55 -7.60
C TYR A 238 10.84 -10.91 -8.45
N THR A 239 10.95 -11.03 -9.76
CA THR A 239 9.77 -10.96 -10.62
C THR A 239 9.23 -12.37 -10.89
N PHE A 240 7.92 -12.51 -11.05
CA PHE A 240 7.30 -13.81 -11.33
C PHE A 240 6.24 -13.72 -12.44
N GLY A 241 6.26 -14.70 -13.34
CA GLY A 241 5.34 -14.82 -14.46
C GLY A 241 3.99 -15.45 -14.11
N GLN A 242 3.08 -15.44 -15.10
CA GLN A 242 1.74 -16.05 -14.99
C GLN A 242 1.78 -17.55 -14.66
N ASP A 243 2.74 -18.29 -15.21
CA ASP A 243 2.91 -19.72 -14.93
C ASP A 243 3.19 -20.00 -13.45
N ILE A 244 3.89 -19.08 -12.78
CA ILE A 244 4.20 -19.19 -11.35
C ILE A 244 2.95 -18.95 -10.50
N SER A 245 2.18 -17.90 -10.79
CA SER A 245 0.96 -17.60 -10.02
C SER A 245 -0.14 -18.63 -10.25
N GLU A 246 -0.30 -19.13 -11.49
CA GLU A 246 -1.22 -20.23 -11.80
C GLU A 246 -0.84 -21.51 -11.04
N ALA A 247 0.44 -21.89 -11.06
CA ALA A 247 0.90 -23.07 -10.34
C ALA A 247 0.71 -22.92 -8.82
N PHE A 248 1.05 -21.76 -8.27
CA PHE A 248 0.87 -21.50 -6.84
C PHE A 248 -0.61 -21.54 -6.43
N ASN A 249 -1.49 -20.91 -7.22
CA ASN A 249 -2.92 -20.92 -6.98
C ASN A 249 -3.49 -22.34 -7.04
N HIS A 250 -3.17 -23.08 -8.10
CA HIS A 250 -3.60 -24.46 -8.26
C HIS A 250 -3.15 -25.36 -7.10
N ASN A 251 -1.86 -25.29 -6.73
CA ASN A 251 -1.29 -26.15 -5.69
C ASN A 251 -1.86 -25.88 -4.29
N ASN A 252 -2.30 -24.65 -4.03
CA ASN A 252 -2.82 -24.23 -2.73
C ASN A 252 -4.36 -24.13 -2.71
N GLY A 253 -5.04 -24.49 -3.80
CA GLY A 253 -6.51 -24.40 -3.90
C GLY A 253 -7.04 -22.96 -3.88
N LEU A 254 -6.23 -22.01 -4.35
CA LEU A 254 -6.56 -20.59 -4.38
C LEU A 254 -7.18 -20.21 -5.72
N THR A 255 -7.95 -19.13 -5.70
CA THR A 255 -8.59 -18.54 -6.86
C THR A 255 -7.93 -17.23 -7.29
N LEU A 256 -7.19 -16.59 -6.39
CA LEU A 256 -6.65 -15.26 -6.59
C LEU A 256 -5.49 -14.99 -5.62
N VAL A 257 -4.46 -14.31 -6.13
CA VAL A 257 -3.48 -13.57 -5.33
C VAL A 257 -3.83 -12.09 -5.37
N ALA A 258 -4.14 -11.50 -4.22
CA ALA A 258 -4.35 -10.06 -4.07
C ALA A 258 -3.15 -9.43 -3.37
N ARG A 259 -2.58 -8.38 -3.96
CA ARG A 259 -1.33 -7.78 -3.50
C ARG A 259 -1.29 -6.26 -3.60
N ALA A 260 -0.26 -5.62 -3.04
CA ALA A 260 -0.14 -4.16 -2.96
C ALA A 260 1.14 -3.61 -3.65
N HIS A 261 1.93 -2.74 -3.00
CA HIS A 261 3.32 -2.36 -3.29
C HIS A 261 3.63 -1.60 -4.59
N GLN A 262 2.92 -1.89 -5.68
CA GLN A 262 3.11 -1.24 -6.97
C GLN A 262 2.06 -0.15 -7.18
N LEU A 263 2.54 1.08 -7.39
CA LEU A 263 1.70 2.20 -7.82
C LEU A 263 0.97 1.84 -9.11
N VAL A 264 -0.36 1.97 -9.09
CA VAL A 264 -1.23 1.78 -10.24
C VAL A 264 -2.13 3.02 -10.39
N MET A 265 -2.23 3.54 -11.61
CA MET A 265 -2.85 4.86 -11.85
C MET A 265 -4.33 4.92 -11.48
N GLU A 266 -5.05 3.82 -11.66
CA GLU A 266 -6.48 3.70 -11.34
C GLU A 266 -6.72 3.18 -9.90
N GLY A 267 -5.67 2.98 -9.11
CA GLY A 267 -5.77 2.42 -7.77
C GLY A 267 -5.88 0.89 -7.71
N TYR A 268 -6.14 0.21 -8.83
CA TYR A 268 -6.00 -1.24 -8.94
C TYR A 268 -5.57 -1.67 -10.36
N ASN A 269 -4.99 -2.86 -10.50
CA ASN A 269 -4.66 -3.45 -11.80
C ASN A 269 -4.75 -4.98 -11.77
N TRP A 270 -5.35 -5.56 -12.81
CA TRP A 270 -5.36 -7.01 -13.04
C TRP A 270 -4.17 -7.42 -13.89
N SER A 271 -3.50 -8.50 -13.52
CA SER A 271 -2.41 -9.10 -14.31
C SER A 271 -2.55 -10.62 -14.38
N GLN A 272 -1.74 -11.25 -15.25
CA GLN A 272 -1.58 -12.71 -15.33
C GLN A 272 -2.92 -13.45 -15.51
N ASP A 273 -3.70 -13.02 -16.50
CA ASP A 273 -5.06 -13.51 -16.79
C ASP A 273 -5.99 -13.54 -15.57
N ARG A 274 -5.89 -12.49 -14.75
CA ARG A 274 -6.66 -12.29 -13.50
C ARG A 274 -6.32 -13.26 -12.36
N ASN A 275 -5.18 -13.96 -12.43
CA ASN A 275 -4.65 -14.71 -11.29
C ASN A 275 -4.09 -13.80 -10.18
N VAL A 276 -3.70 -12.57 -10.55
CA VAL A 276 -3.12 -11.58 -9.64
C VAL A 276 -3.84 -10.25 -9.78
N VAL A 277 -4.17 -9.62 -8.66
CA VAL A 277 -4.62 -8.22 -8.60
C VAL A 277 -3.72 -7.40 -7.70
N THR A 278 -3.31 -6.24 -8.20
CA THR A 278 -2.62 -5.20 -7.44
C THR A 278 -3.64 -4.17 -6.98
N ILE A 279 -3.64 -3.81 -5.69
CA ILE A 279 -4.48 -2.79 -5.07
C ILE A 279 -3.58 -1.74 -4.44
N PHE A 280 -3.88 -0.47 -4.67
CA PHE A 280 -3.11 0.65 -4.17
C PHE A 280 -4.05 1.71 -3.59
N SER A 281 -3.91 2.01 -2.31
CA SER A 281 -4.90 2.77 -1.53
C SER A 281 -4.45 4.19 -1.15
N ALA A 282 -3.35 4.69 -1.75
CA ALA A 282 -2.82 6.04 -1.55
C ALA A 282 -3.04 6.92 -2.79
N PRO A 283 -4.10 7.76 -2.84
CA PRO A 283 -4.41 8.56 -4.01
C PRO A 283 -3.46 9.76 -4.13
N ASN A 284 -3.16 10.19 -5.35
CA ASN A 284 -2.14 11.20 -5.67
C ASN A 284 -0.87 10.96 -4.85
N TYR A 285 -0.33 9.75 -4.97
CA TYR A 285 0.78 9.26 -4.17
C TYR A 285 1.96 10.23 -4.12
N CYS A 286 2.61 10.31 -2.96
CA CYS A 286 3.67 11.30 -2.67
C CYS A 286 3.22 12.74 -2.99
N TYR A 287 1.91 12.99 -3.03
CA TYR A 287 1.28 14.27 -3.31
C TYR A 287 1.55 14.83 -4.71
N ARG A 288 1.96 13.96 -5.65
CA ARG A 288 2.39 14.38 -6.99
C ARG A 288 2.12 13.39 -8.12
N CYS A 289 1.82 12.12 -7.81
CA CYS A 289 1.70 11.09 -8.84
C CYS A 289 0.40 11.19 -9.67
N GLY A 290 -0.65 11.83 -9.13
CA GLY A 290 -1.92 12.02 -9.83
C GLY A 290 -2.75 10.75 -10.07
N ASN A 291 -2.39 9.62 -9.43
CA ASN A 291 -3.19 8.40 -9.45
C ASN A 291 -4.46 8.50 -8.58
N GLN A 292 -5.45 7.69 -8.88
CA GLN A 292 -6.53 7.35 -7.95
C GLN A 292 -6.07 6.25 -6.99
N ALA A 293 -6.83 6.06 -5.91
CA ALA A 293 -6.72 4.91 -5.03
C ALA A 293 -7.92 3.99 -5.21
N ALA A 294 -7.78 2.73 -4.78
CA ALA A 294 -8.90 1.81 -4.69
C ALA A 294 -8.85 0.96 -3.42
N ILE A 295 -10.02 0.42 -3.06
CA ILE A 295 -10.20 -0.69 -2.12
C ILE A 295 -11.00 -1.79 -2.81
N MET A 296 -10.78 -3.04 -2.40
CA MET A 296 -11.53 -4.20 -2.91
C MET A 296 -12.48 -4.71 -1.83
N GLU A 297 -13.78 -4.57 -2.04
CA GLU A 297 -14.79 -5.15 -1.17
C GLU A 297 -15.10 -6.57 -1.62
N ILE A 298 -15.12 -7.52 -0.69
CA ILE A 298 -15.50 -8.92 -0.93
C ILE A 298 -16.72 -9.25 -0.07
N ASP A 299 -17.80 -9.71 -0.70
CA ASP A 299 -19.04 -10.09 -0.02
C ASP A 299 -19.01 -11.53 0.53
N GLU A 300 -20.07 -11.94 1.24
CA GLU A 300 -20.24 -13.29 1.81
C GLU A 300 -20.26 -14.42 0.75
N HIS A 301 -20.36 -14.08 -0.53
CA HIS A 301 -20.38 -15.00 -1.65
C HIS A 301 -19.07 -14.94 -2.47
N LEU A 302 -18.03 -14.30 -1.93
CA LEU A 302 -16.73 -14.10 -2.58
C LEU A 302 -16.80 -13.31 -3.90
N LYS A 303 -17.87 -12.53 -4.09
CA LYS A 303 -17.90 -11.54 -5.17
C LYS A 303 -17.16 -10.32 -4.71
N TYR A 304 -16.27 -9.84 -5.58
CA TYR A 304 -15.48 -8.65 -5.32
C TYR A 304 -15.90 -7.47 -6.19
N THR A 305 -15.82 -6.27 -5.63
CA THR A 305 -15.99 -4.99 -6.33
C THR A 305 -14.89 -4.03 -5.91
N PHE A 306 -14.41 -3.20 -6.85
CA PHE A 306 -13.44 -2.15 -6.55
C PHE A 306 -14.16 -0.82 -6.37
N LEU A 307 -13.87 -0.14 -5.26
CA LEU A 307 -14.29 1.25 -5.05
C LEU A 307 -13.07 2.14 -5.22
N GLN A 308 -13.06 2.94 -6.28
CA GLN A 308 -12.02 3.92 -6.56
C GLN A 308 -12.34 5.25 -5.89
N PHE A 309 -11.30 5.97 -5.46
CA PHE A 309 -11.44 7.28 -4.84
C PHE A 309 -10.28 8.22 -5.15
N ASP A 310 -10.63 9.50 -5.22
CA ASP A 310 -9.69 10.60 -5.44
C ASP A 310 -9.08 11.09 -4.12
N PRO A 311 -7.99 11.86 -4.16
CA PRO A 311 -7.38 12.42 -2.96
C PRO A 311 -8.37 13.28 -2.18
N CYS A 312 -8.32 13.17 -0.85
CA CYS A 312 -9.12 13.98 0.05
C CYS A 312 -8.81 15.49 -0.19
N PRO A 313 -9.84 16.35 -0.38
CA PRO A 313 -9.64 17.77 -0.61
C PRO A 313 -8.87 18.44 0.54
N ARG A 314 -7.66 18.93 0.26
CA ARG A 314 -6.85 19.63 1.27
C ARG A 314 -7.30 21.08 1.38
N ALA A 315 -8.09 21.39 2.40
CA ALA A 315 -8.45 22.76 2.71
C ALA A 315 -7.25 23.51 3.30
N GLY A 316 -6.55 24.30 2.47
CA GLY A 316 -5.67 25.38 2.93
C GLY A 316 -4.39 24.98 3.67
N GLU A 317 -3.90 23.74 3.54
CA GLU A 317 -2.58 23.40 4.06
C GLU A 317 -1.51 24.19 3.28
N PRO A 318 -0.70 25.04 3.93
CA PRO A 318 0.54 25.49 3.31
C PRO A 318 1.32 24.23 2.98
N MET A 319 1.84 24.11 1.76
CA MET A 319 2.85 23.09 1.46
C MET A 319 3.84 23.13 2.62
N MET A 320 3.88 22.10 3.46
CA MET A 320 4.98 21.91 4.38
C MET A 320 6.17 21.65 3.46
N ILE A 321 6.82 22.72 3.03
CA ILE A 321 8.12 22.68 2.36
C ILE A 321 9.08 22.29 3.47
N ASP A 322 9.03 21.02 3.88
CA ASP A 322 10.16 20.43 4.54
C ASP A 322 11.33 20.54 3.54
N PRO A 323 12.44 21.19 3.89
CA PRO A 323 13.62 21.20 3.04
C PRO A 323 14.07 19.79 2.65
N CYS A 324 13.70 18.75 3.41
CA CYS A 324 13.91 17.35 3.02
C CYS A 324 13.13 16.98 1.74
N LEU A 325 11.94 17.52 1.46
CA LEU A 325 11.19 17.31 0.20
C LEU A 325 11.74 18.03 -1.01
N GLN A 326 12.44 19.15 -0.82
CA GLN A 326 13.25 19.74 -1.89
C GLN A 326 14.57 18.97 -2.12
N LEU A 327 15.01 18.20 -1.12
CA LEU A 327 16.12 17.25 -1.23
C LEU A 327 15.70 15.84 -1.68
N TYR A 328 14.40 15.52 -1.66
CA TYR A 328 13.82 14.37 -2.36
C TYR A 328 13.84 14.62 -3.88
N LYS A 329 15.06 14.66 -4.40
CA LYS A 329 15.37 14.31 -5.78
C LYS A 329 14.65 12.97 -6.09
N PRO A 330 14.12 12.76 -7.31
CA PRO A 330 13.72 11.41 -7.73
C PRO A 330 14.87 10.51 -7.33
N ALA A 331 14.60 9.48 -6.52
CA ALA A 331 15.60 8.67 -5.81
C ALA A 331 16.94 8.77 -6.55
N VAL A 332 17.83 9.64 -6.06
CA VAL A 332 19.16 9.66 -6.66
C VAL A 332 19.62 8.24 -6.46
N PRO A 333 20.10 7.55 -7.51
CA PRO A 333 20.72 6.26 -7.33
C PRO A 333 21.67 6.40 -6.16
N LEU A 334 21.39 5.73 -5.05
CA LEU A 334 22.39 5.52 -4.03
C LEU A 334 23.57 4.96 -4.82
N ASP A 335 24.69 5.68 -4.80
CA ASP A 335 25.86 5.30 -5.58
C ASP A 335 26.11 3.81 -5.35
N GLN A 336 26.36 3.08 -6.43
CA GLN A 336 26.66 1.65 -6.47
C GLN A 336 27.66 1.27 -5.36
N LYS A 337 28.54 2.21 -4.99
CA LYS A 337 29.48 2.11 -3.88
C LYS A 337 28.84 2.07 -2.49
N SER A 338 27.83 2.89 -2.20
CA SER A 338 27.16 2.92 -0.89
C SER A 338 26.36 1.64 -0.64
N ILE A 339 25.65 1.12 -1.65
CA ILE A 339 24.91 -0.14 -1.54
C ILE A 339 25.88 -1.33 -1.48
N SER A 340 26.96 -1.34 -2.29
CA SER A 340 27.97 -2.41 -2.21
C SER A 340 28.71 -2.45 -0.86
N SER A 341 28.84 -1.30 -0.19
CA SER A 341 29.45 -1.22 1.15
C SER A 341 28.51 -1.63 2.28
N LEU A 342 27.18 -1.48 2.09
CA LEU A 342 26.17 -1.97 3.03
C LEU A 342 25.80 -3.44 2.82
N LEU A 343 25.87 -3.95 1.58
CA LEU A 343 25.39 -5.29 1.21
C LEU A 343 26.50 -6.28 0.80
N GLY A 344 27.76 -5.86 0.66
CA GLY A 344 28.89 -6.76 0.41
C GLY A 344 28.93 -7.46 -0.96
N VAL A 345 28.13 -7.02 -1.94
CA VAL A 345 28.05 -7.65 -3.28
C VAL A 345 28.09 -6.61 -4.41
N SER A 346 28.70 -6.98 -5.55
CA SER A 346 28.82 -6.16 -6.77
C SER A 346 27.61 -6.36 -7.69
N LEU A 347 26.89 -5.29 -8.03
CA LEU A 347 25.71 -5.32 -8.93
C LEU A 347 25.97 -4.48 -10.19
N GLY A 348 25.52 -4.97 -11.35
CA GLY A 348 25.75 -4.37 -12.68
C GLY A 348 24.76 -3.25 -13.11
N PRO A 349 25.00 -2.60 -14.26
CA PRO A 349 24.32 -1.36 -14.67
C PRO A 349 22.94 -1.63 -15.29
N GLY A 350 21.88 -1.57 -14.49
CA GLY A 350 20.48 -1.66 -14.96
C GLY A 350 19.43 -1.16 -13.95
N PHE A 351 19.88 -0.47 -12.89
CA PHE A 351 19.14 -0.27 -11.63
C PHE A 351 18.10 0.86 -11.64
N PHE A 352 18.00 1.68 -12.69
CA PHE A 352 17.14 2.88 -12.70
C PHE A 352 16.48 3.11 -14.06
N CYS A 353 15.57 2.21 -14.45
CA CYS A 353 14.55 2.51 -15.46
C CYS A 353 13.48 1.43 -15.44
N HIS A 354 12.48 1.48 -14.55
CA HIS A 354 11.18 0.86 -14.84
C HIS A 354 9.97 1.30 -13.99
N GLU A 355 10.13 2.06 -12.89
CA GLU A 355 8.96 2.61 -12.17
C GLU A 355 8.45 3.96 -12.72
N GLN A 356 8.99 4.45 -13.84
CA GLN A 356 8.56 5.69 -14.52
C GLN A 356 8.15 5.50 -16.00
N SER A 357 8.17 4.29 -16.55
CA SER A 357 7.98 4.07 -18.00
C SER A 357 6.51 3.98 -18.47
N LEU A 358 5.60 4.78 -17.92
CA LEU A 358 4.26 4.98 -18.47
C LEU A 358 3.90 6.45 -18.75
N SER A 359 4.91 7.34 -18.83
CA SER A 359 4.65 8.75 -19.13
C SER A 359 5.62 9.36 -20.15
N SER A 360 5.78 8.74 -21.32
CA SER A 360 6.09 9.46 -22.57
C SER A 360 6.32 8.48 -23.73
N GLU A 361 5.29 8.31 -24.56
CA GLU A 361 5.35 8.25 -26.04
C GLU A 361 4.06 7.62 -26.57
N GLN A 362 3.10 8.48 -26.93
CA GLN A 362 2.25 8.39 -28.14
C GLN A 362 1.04 9.32 -27.98
N THR A 363 1.29 10.62 -28.09
CA THR A 363 0.25 11.60 -28.44
C THR A 363 0.24 11.80 -29.95
N SER A 364 -0.66 11.11 -30.65
CA SER A 364 -1.35 11.69 -31.81
C SER A 364 -2.70 10.98 -32.02
N PRO A 365 -3.82 11.72 -32.13
CA PRO A 365 -5.15 11.14 -32.11
C PRO A 365 -5.52 10.63 -33.51
N LYS A 366 -5.59 9.30 -33.69
CA LYS A 366 -6.43 8.73 -34.74
C LYS A 366 -7.81 8.49 -34.15
N ALA A 367 -8.76 9.33 -34.57
CA ALA A 367 -10.17 9.17 -34.28
C ALA A 367 -10.64 7.75 -34.68
N LEU A 368 -10.88 6.90 -33.69
CA LEU A 368 -11.66 5.68 -33.87
C LEU A 368 -13.13 6.07 -33.77
N ARG A 369 -13.78 6.00 -34.93
CA ARG A 369 -15.22 6.16 -35.11
C ARG A 369 -15.90 5.00 -34.37
N VAL A 370 -16.64 5.33 -33.31
CA VAL A 370 -17.50 4.39 -32.60
C VAL A 370 -18.65 4.00 -33.54
N GLU A 371 -18.60 2.81 -34.12
CA GLU A 371 -19.77 2.18 -34.70
C GLU A 371 -20.60 1.57 -33.57
N TYR A 372 -21.75 2.18 -33.30
CA TYR A 372 -22.80 1.59 -32.48
C TYR A 372 -23.33 0.32 -33.17
N GLN A 373 -22.98 -0.86 -32.65
CA GLN A 373 -23.75 -2.07 -32.96
C GLN A 373 -25.08 -2.00 -32.19
N GLN A 374 -26.17 -1.85 -32.93
CA GLN A 374 -27.53 -1.93 -32.39
C GLN A 374 -27.83 -3.35 -31.89
N PRO A 375 -28.65 -3.51 -30.84
CA PRO A 375 -29.00 -4.81 -30.31
C PRO A 375 -29.87 -5.61 -31.29
N VAL A 376 -29.53 -6.90 -31.42
CA VAL A 376 -30.24 -7.90 -32.21
C VAL A 376 -31.70 -7.99 -31.74
N LYS A 377 -32.64 -7.69 -32.64
CA LYS A 377 -34.08 -7.94 -32.42
C LYS A 377 -34.40 -9.40 -32.73
N SER A 378 -35.00 -10.09 -31.78
CA SER A 378 -35.74 -11.33 -32.01
C SER A 378 -37.02 -11.03 -32.82
N PRO A 379 -37.45 -11.91 -33.75
CA PRO A 379 -38.65 -11.68 -34.54
C PRO A 379 -39.91 -12.19 -33.82
N PRO A 380 -41.04 -11.47 -33.84
CA PRO A 380 -42.34 -12.06 -33.59
C PRO A 380 -43.03 -12.44 -34.92
N ALA A 381 -43.73 -13.58 -34.88
CA ALA A 381 -44.52 -14.12 -35.97
C ALA A 381 -45.77 -13.30 -36.28
N SER A 382 -46.21 -13.26 -37.55
CA SER A 382 -47.62 -13.44 -37.91
C SER A 382 -47.85 -13.60 -39.42
N ASN A 383 -48.56 -14.68 -39.74
CA ASN A 383 -49.65 -14.87 -40.69
C ASN A 383 -49.55 -14.41 -42.16
N GLY A 384 -49.57 -15.41 -43.05
CA GLY A 384 -50.72 -15.56 -43.96
C GLY A 384 -50.42 -15.53 -45.45
N ARG A 385 -50.31 -16.72 -46.07
CA ARG A 385 -51.14 -17.08 -47.23
C ARG A 385 -50.95 -18.56 -47.59
N LEU A 386 -52.05 -19.29 -47.47
CA LEU A 386 -52.31 -20.51 -48.23
C LEU A 386 -52.36 -20.13 -49.71
N ASP A 387 -51.62 -20.85 -50.54
CA ASP A 387 -52.07 -21.16 -51.89
C ASP A 387 -51.77 -22.64 -52.17
N LEU A 388 -52.88 -23.34 -52.40
CA LEU A 388 -52.96 -24.68 -52.97
C LEU A 388 -52.34 -24.67 -54.37
N LEU A 389 -51.58 -25.71 -54.72
CA LEU A 389 -51.74 -26.37 -56.01
C LEU A 389 -51.25 -27.82 -55.91
N GLN A 390 -52.13 -28.67 -56.42
CA GLN A 390 -52.18 -30.12 -56.36
C GLN A 390 -51.55 -30.71 -57.64
N GLN A 391 -51.04 -31.94 -57.52
CA GLN A 391 -50.92 -32.97 -58.58
C GLN A 391 -49.83 -32.74 -59.65
N GLY A 392 -49.08 -33.73 -60.12
CA GLY A 392 -49.08 -35.19 -59.90
C GLY A 392 -48.09 -35.86 -60.87
N ALA A 393 -47.91 -37.18 -60.73
CA ALA A 393 -47.41 -38.19 -61.68
C ALA A 393 -46.05 -37.88 -62.37
N ASP A 394 -45.00 -38.67 -62.13
CA ASP A 394 -44.77 -40.03 -62.64
C ASP A 394 -43.53 -40.64 -61.93
#